data_AF-A0A947C1X9-F1
#
_entry.id   AF-A0A947C1X9-F1
#
_cell.length_a   1.000
_cell.length_b   1.000
_cell.length_c   1.000
_cell.angle_alpha   90.00
_cell.angle_beta   90.00
_cell.angle_gamma   90.00
#
_symmetry.space_group_name_H-M   'P 1'
#
loop_
_entity.id
_entity.type
_entity.pdbx_description
1 polymer ?
#
loop_
_entity_poly.entity_id
_entity_poly.type
_entity_poly.pdbx_seq_one_letter_code
_entity_poly.pdbx_strand_id
1 'polypeptide(L)'
;MKPLLLFAVIIGLNYSCKSTQKDTANGSQLVTYDNTCYEARKTLLTFDEAPGVIARIGDFYIITMNDGQKRLQPCKMPADFKREGLTVIFSGEQVEINPGERRFAMPLRLFTLRTSDQ
;
A
#
# COMPACT_ATOMS: atom_id res chain seq x y z
N MET A 1 -48.76 -9.47 52.73
CA MET A 1 -47.41 -9.35 53.30
C MET A 1 -46.39 -9.79 52.24
N LYS A 2 -45.62 -8.85 51.68
CA LYS A 2 -44.28 -9.08 51.09
C LYS A 2 -43.26 -8.77 52.22
N PRO A 3 -41.95 -9.15 52.22
CA PRO A 3 -41.09 -9.42 51.06
C PRO A 3 -39.98 -10.49 51.26
N LEU A 4 -39.29 -10.91 50.19
CA LEU A 4 -37.83 -11.12 50.09
C LEU A 4 -37.54 -11.72 48.70
N LEU A 5 -37.22 -10.95 47.66
CA LEU A 5 -35.87 -10.49 47.29
C LEU A 5 -34.78 -11.56 47.45
N LEU A 6 -34.49 -12.25 46.35
CA LEU A 6 -33.13 -12.69 46.02
C LEU A 6 -32.94 -12.61 44.51
N PHE A 7 -32.46 -11.44 44.08
CA PHE A 7 -31.88 -11.23 42.75
C PHE A 7 -30.54 -11.97 42.69
N ALA A 8 -30.49 -13.09 41.97
CA ALA A 8 -29.22 -13.68 41.56
C ALA A 8 -28.72 -12.90 40.33
N VAL A 9 -27.94 -11.84 40.61
CA VAL A 9 -27.16 -11.09 39.63
C VAL A 9 -26.02 -11.98 39.16
N ILE A 10 -26.18 -12.61 37.99
CA ILE A 10 -25.07 -13.29 37.31
C ILE A 10 -24.32 -12.25 36.49
N ILE A 11 -23.29 -11.67 37.11
CA ILE A 11 -22.23 -10.94 36.40
C ILE A 11 -21.37 -11.97 35.68
N GLY A 12 -21.74 -12.26 34.43
CA GLY A 12 -20.98 -13.11 33.52
C GLY A 12 -20.13 -12.25 32.58
N LEU A 13 -18.92 -11.93 33.06
CA LEU A 13 -17.68 -11.67 32.32
C LEU A 13 -17.79 -11.02 30.93
N ASN A 14 -17.31 -9.77 30.87
CA ASN A 14 -16.87 -9.07 29.67
C ASN A 14 -15.92 -9.95 28.84
N TYR A 15 -16.45 -10.69 27.87
CA TYR A 15 -15.68 -11.00 26.68
C TYR A 15 -15.53 -9.68 25.93
N SER A 16 -14.47 -8.95 26.27
CA SER A 16 -13.86 -7.99 25.35
C SER A 16 -13.36 -8.81 24.17
N CYS A 17 -14.27 -9.12 23.25
CA CYS A 17 -13.92 -9.52 21.91
C CYS A 17 -13.31 -8.27 21.27
N LYS A 18 -12.01 -8.05 21.47
CA LYS A 18 -11.21 -7.37 20.48
C LYS A 18 -11.19 -8.29 19.27
N SER A 19 -12.29 -8.25 18.50
CA SER A 19 -12.28 -8.65 17.12
C SER A 19 -11.27 -7.74 16.43
N THR A 20 -10.03 -8.23 16.39
CA THR A 20 -9.05 -7.72 15.47
C THR A 20 -9.54 -8.23 14.14
N GLN A 21 -10.25 -7.39 13.39
CA GLN A 21 -10.55 -7.60 11.99
C GLN A 21 -9.21 -7.74 11.27
N LYS A 22 -8.68 -8.96 11.23
CA LYS A 22 -7.88 -9.40 10.11
C LYS A 22 -8.90 -9.75 9.05
N ASP A 23 -9.27 -8.78 8.24
CA ASP A 23 -9.93 -9.03 6.97
C ASP A 23 -8.96 -9.86 6.13
N THR A 24 -9.02 -11.17 6.31
CA THR A 24 -8.50 -12.16 5.38
C THR A 24 -9.57 -12.28 4.31
N ALA A 25 -9.66 -11.27 3.46
CA ALA A 25 -10.34 -11.38 2.18
C ALA A 25 -9.29 -11.81 1.17
N ASN A 26 -9.40 -13.05 0.71
CA ASN A 26 -8.75 -13.53 -0.48
C ASN A 26 -9.32 -12.72 -1.67
N GLY A 27 -8.62 -11.65 -2.06
CA GLY A 27 -9.02 -10.73 -3.13
C GLY A 27 -8.22 -9.43 -3.05
N SER A 28 -7.40 -9.17 -4.06
CA SER A 28 -6.54 -7.99 -4.28
C SER A 28 -6.58 -6.88 -3.20
N GLN A 29 -5.62 -6.91 -2.29
CA GLN A 29 -5.48 -5.92 -1.22
C GLN A 29 -5.08 -4.55 -1.82
N LEU A 30 -6.03 -3.63 -1.95
CA LEU A 30 -5.78 -2.23 -2.30
C LEU A 30 -5.15 -1.53 -1.09
N VAL A 31 -3.87 -1.20 -1.19
CA VAL A 31 -3.17 -0.47 -0.13
C VAL A 31 -3.04 0.99 -0.55
N THR A 32 -3.59 1.90 0.25
CA THR A 32 -3.45 3.35 0.08
C THR A 32 -2.26 3.86 0.89
N TYR A 33 -1.43 4.72 0.30
CA TYR A 33 -0.21 5.20 0.93
C TYR A 33 -0.22 6.71 1.24
N ASP A 34 0.19 7.04 2.45
CA ASP A 34 0.56 8.40 2.83
C ASP A 34 2.01 8.68 2.35
N ASN A 35 2.12 9.56 1.36
CA ASN A 35 3.35 9.81 0.62
C ASN A 35 3.87 11.23 0.89
N THR A 36 4.22 11.54 2.13
CA THR A 36 4.81 12.85 2.44
C THR A 36 6.17 13.11 1.76
N CYS A 37 6.71 12.10 1.09
CA CYS A 37 7.88 12.24 0.25
C CYS A 37 7.52 12.74 -1.15
N TYR A 38 8.37 13.64 -1.65
CA TYR A 38 8.23 14.31 -2.95
C TYR A 38 7.08 15.34 -3.05
N GLU A 39 6.48 15.79 -1.95
CA GLU A 39 5.37 16.77 -1.97
C GLU A 39 5.71 18.07 -2.73
N ALA A 40 6.94 18.58 -2.55
CA ALA A 40 7.37 19.82 -3.20
C ALA A 40 7.73 19.67 -4.70
N ARG A 41 7.62 18.46 -5.27
CA ARG A 41 8.03 18.18 -6.66
C ARG A 41 6.87 18.34 -7.62
N LYS A 42 7.16 18.90 -8.79
CA LYS A 42 6.20 19.02 -9.89
C LYS A 42 5.78 17.64 -10.42
N THR A 43 4.48 17.41 -10.56
CA THR A 43 3.93 16.25 -11.27
C THR A 43 4.23 16.37 -12.76
N LEU A 44 4.76 15.30 -13.35
CA LEU A 44 5.01 15.19 -14.78
C LEU A 44 3.98 14.31 -15.48
N LEU A 45 3.59 13.19 -14.85
CA LEU A 45 2.61 12.25 -15.37
C LEU A 45 1.79 11.65 -14.22
N THR A 46 0.53 11.33 -14.49
CA THR A 46 -0.35 10.59 -13.59
C THR A 46 -0.67 9.24 -14.19
N PHE A 47 -0.66 8.20 -13.36
CA PHE A 47 -1.02 6.85 -13.71
C PHE A 47 -2.28 6.46 -12.94
N ASP A 48 -3.23 5.88 -13.66
CA ASP A 48 -4.45 5.33 -13.09
C ASP A 48 -4.57 3.85 -13.49
N GLU A 49 -4.63 2.98 -12.48
CA GLU A 49 -4.66 1.52 -12.62
C GLU A 49 -3.67 0.96 -13.67
N ALA A 50 -2.46 1.51 -13.68
CA ALA A 50 -1.44 1.14 -14.64
C ALA A 50 -0.80 -0.22 -14.28
N PRO A 51 -0.58 -1.11 -15.26
CA PRO A 51 0.14 -2.35 -15.02
C PRO A 51 1.65 -2.10 -14.92
N GLY A 52 2.29 -2.88 -14.07
CA GLY A 52 3.76 -2.90 -13.96
C GLY A 52 4.29 -4.17 -13.34
N VAL A 53 5.61 -4.28 -13.34
CA VAL A 53 6.36 -5.39 -12.74
C VAL A 53 7.36 -4.82 -11.75
N ILE A 54 7.37 -5.37 -10.54
CA ILE A 54 8.37 -5.03 -9.54
C ILE A 54 9.74 -5.54 -10.00
N ALA A 55 10.72 -4.65 -10.11
CA ALA A 55 12.11 -4.99 -10.40
C ALA A 55 13.03 -4.55 -9.26
N ARG A 56 14.12 -5.28 -9.03
CA ARG A 56 15.13 -4.92 -8.03
C ARG A 56 16.37 -4.36 -8.73
N ILE A 57 16.80 -3.18 -8.31
CA ILE A 57 18.06 -2.57 -8.77
C ILE A 57 18.88 -2.22 -7.54
N GLY A 58 19.94 -2.99 -7.29
CA GLY A 58 20.69 -2.93 -6.03
C GLY A 58 19.77 -3.20 -4.84
N ASP A 59 19.66 -2.24 -3.92
CA ASP A 59 18.80 -2.36 -2.74
C ASP A 59 17.42 -1.71 -2.92
N PHE A 60 17.12 -1.20 -4.10
CA PHE A 60 15.86 -0.52 -4.39
C PHE A 60 14.90 -1.43 -5.15
N TYR A 61 13.62 -1.33 -4.79
CA TYR A 61 12.51 -1.90 -5.54
C TYR A 61 11.83 -0.79 -6.34
N ILE A 62 11.65 -1.04 -7.63
CA ILE A 62 11.00 -0.12 -8.57
C ILE A 62 9.84 -0.82 -9.27
N ILE A 63 8.96 -0.03 -9.87
CA ILE A 63 7.93 -0.49 -10.80
C ILE A 63 8.44 -0.21 -12.21
N THR A 64 8.57 -1.25 -13.03
CA THR A 64 8.82 -1.13 -14.46
C THR A 64 7.50 -1.30 -15.19
N MET A 65 7.11 -0.35 -16.02
CA MET A 65 5.89 -0.48 -16.82
C MET A 65 6.08 -1.52 -17.93
N ASN A 66 4.98 -2.11 -18.42
CA ASN A 66 5.00 -3.20 -19.40
C ASN A 66 5.72 -2.84 -20.73
N ASP A 67 5.88 -1.56 -21.05
CA ASP A 67 6.66 -1.08 -22.20
C ASP A 67 8.18 -1.15 -21.99
N GLY A 68 8.63 -1.45 -20.77
CA GLY A 68 10.04 -1.48 -20.37
C GLY A 68 10.72 -0.11 -20.33
N GLN A 69 10.02 0.97 -20.71
CA GLN A 69 10.62 2.30 -20.89
C GLN A 69 10.57 3.13 -19.62
N LYS A 70 9.54 2.95 -18.79
CA LYS A 70 9.38 3.71 -17.54
C LYS A 70 9.78 2.89 -16.34
N ARG A 71 10.80 3.39 -15.63
CA ARG A 71 11.24 2.91 -14.32
C ARG A 71 10.81 3.92 -13.28
N LEU A 72 9.93 3.49 -12.38
CA LEU A 72 9.30 4.34 -11.38
C LEU A 72 9.75 3.87 -10.01
N GLN A 73 10.28 4.77 -9.19
CA GLN A 73 10.71 4.48 -7.83
C GLN A 73 9.71 5.09 -6.85
N PRO A 74 8.82 4.26 -6.26
CA PRO A 74 8.07 4.67 -5.09
C PRO A 74 9.04 5.09 -4.00
N CYS A 75 8.68 6.12 -3.25
CA CYS A 75 9.44 6.51 -2.07
C CYS A 75 9.60 5.36 -1.05
N LYS A 76 8.51 4.61 -0.81
CA LYS A 76 8.53 3.42 0.02
C LYS A 76 7.79 2.30 -0.68
N MET A 77 8.47 1.19 -0.91
CA MET A 77 7.83 -0.05 -1.32
C MET A 77 7.33 -0.78 -0.07
N PRO A 78 6.05 -1.21 -0.01
CA PRO A 78 5.54 -2.00 1.10
C PRO A 78 6.20 -3.37 1.12
N ALA A 79 6.36 -3.94 2.33
CA ALA A 79 7.11 -5.18 2.52
C ALA A 79 6.57 -6.33 1.66
N ASP A 80 5.25 -6.47 1.55
CA ASP A 80 4.61 -7.57 0.82
C ASP A 80 4.85 -7.50 -0.70
N PHE A 81 5.18 -6.31 -1.21
CA PHE A 81 5.48 -6.05 -2.61
C PHE A 81 6.98 -5.98 -2.93
N LYS A 82 7.87 -6.17 -1.94
CA LYS A 82 9.33 -6.24 -2.14
C LYS A 82 9.75 -7.60 -2.69
N ARG A 83 9.24 -7.95 -3.86
CA ARG A 83 9.53 -9.21 -4.56
C ARG A 83 9.74 -8.93 -6.03
N GLU A 84 10.93 -9.24 -6.52
CA GLU A 84 11.24 -9.10 -7.94
C GLU A 84 10.35 -10.01 -8.80
N GLY A 85 9.93 -9.50 -9.95
CA GLY A 85 9.04 -10.19 -10.89
C GLY A 85 7.55 -10.14 -10.51
N LEU A 86 7.17 -9.51 -9.40
CA LEU A 86 5.76 -9.42 -9.01
C LEU A 86 5.00 -8.48 -9.95
N THR A 87 3.98 -8.99 -10.63
CA THR A 87 3.07 -8.17 -11.45
C THR A 87 2.07 -7.45 -10.56
N VAL A 88 1.93 -6.15 -10.79
CA VAL A 88 1.11 -5.25 -9.97
C VAL A 88 0.27 -4.33 -10.84
N ILE A 89 -0.83 -3.86 -10.27
CA ILE A 89 -1.58 -2.70 -10.75
C ILE A 89 -1.37 -1.56 -9.76
N PHE A 90 -1.05 -0.37 -10.26
CA PHE A 90 -0.75 0.80 -9.42
C PHE A 90 -1.39 2.09 -9.94
N SER A 91 -1.74 2.99 -9.04
CA SER A 91 -2.03 4.40 -9.36
C SER A 91 -1.04 5.30 -8.65
N GLY A 92 -0.68 6.43 -9.26
CA GLY A 92 0.30 7.35 -8.67
C GLY A 92 0.74 8.46 -9.62
N GLU A 93 1.66 9.28 -9.16
CA GLU A 93 2.20 10.41 -9.91
C GLU A 93 3.71 10.27 -10.07
N GLN A 94 4.17 10.26 -11.32
CA GLN A 94 5.58 10.51 -11.62
C GLN A 94 5.86 11.98 -11.40
N VAL A 95 6.89 12.27 -10.62
CA VAL A 95 7.34 13.63 -10.30
C VAL A 95 8.74 13.87 -10.82
N GLU A 96 9.15 15.13 -10.88
CA GLU A 96 10.45 15.50 -11.43
C GLU A 96 11.65 15.00 -10.61
N ILE A 97 12.79 14.89 -11.30
CA ILE A 97 14.09 14.79 -10.67
C ILE A 97 14.61 16.22 -10.52
N ASN A 98 14.93 16.65 -9.30
CA ASN A 98 15.42 18.01 -9.08
C ASN A 98 16.78 18.22 -9.78
N PRO A 99 17.13 19.46 -10.12
CA PRO A 99 18.46 19.78 -10.67
C PRO A 99 19.58 19.24 -9.78
N GLY A 100 20.54 18.52 -10.39
CA GLY A 100 21.68 17.93 -9.70
C GLY A 100 21.43 16.57 -9.04
N GLU A 101 20.19 16.08 -8.95
CA GLU A 101 19.91 14.73 -8.47
C GLU A 101 20.27 13.68 -9.53
N ARG A 102 21.01 12.64 -9.13
CA ARG A 102 21.26 11.46 -9.94
C ARG A 102 20.36 10.32 -9.45
N ARG A 103 19.42 9.87 -10.28
CA ARG A 103 18.53 8.75 -9.96
C ARG A 103 18.51 7.72 -11.09
N PHE A 104 18.34 6.46 -10.73
CA PHE A 104 18.25 5.33 -11.66
C PHE A 104 16.80 5.08 -12.17
N ALA A 105 15.83 5.75 -11.56
CA ALA A 105 14.40 5.68 -11.87
C ALA A 105 13.72 7.00 -11.53
N MET A 106 12.61 7.30 -12.20
CA MET A 106 11.80 8.47 -11.95
C MET A 106 11.09 8.34 -10.60
N PRO A 107 11.09 9.36 -9.73
CA PRO A 107 10.37 9.28 -8.46
C PRO A 107 8.86 9.17 -8.68
N LEU A 108 8.22 8.34 -7.87
CA LEU A 108 6.78 8.08 -7.90
C LEU A 108 6.16 8.37 -6.53
N ARG A 109 5.14 9.22 -6.51
CA ARG A 109 4.16 9.29 -5.40
C ARG A 109 3.12 8.20 -5.67
N LEU A 110 3.18 7.11 -4.93
CA LEU A 110 2.38 5.90 -5.17
C LEU A 110 1.07 5.97 -4.38
N PHE A 111 -0.09 6.06 -5.02
CA PHE A 111 -1.37 6.15 -4.33
C PHE A 111 -1.91 4.78 -3.95
N THR A 112 -1.93 3.86 -4.90
CA THR A 112 -2.44 2.50 -4.72
C THR A 112 -1.49 1.50 -5.33
N LEU A 113 -1.44 0.31 -4.74
CA LEU A 113 -0.70 -0.83 -5.27
C LEU A 113 -1.42 -2.10 -4.87
N ARG A 114 -1.67 -2.97 -5.85
CA ARG A 114 -2.25 -4.30 -5.66
C ARG A 114 -1.59 -5.31 -6.58
N THR A 115 -1.66 -6.58 -6.23
CA THR A 115 -1.26 -7.65 -7.14
C THR A 115 -2.16 -7.63 -8.36
N SER A 116 -1.57 -7.87 -9.54
CA SER A 116 -2.35 -8.24 -10.71
C SER A 116 -2.68 -9.73 -10.54
N ASP A 117 -3.88 -10.03 -10.09
CA ASP A 117 -4.36 -11.42 -10.06
C ASP A 117 -4.28 -11.96 -11.50
N GLN A 118 -3.58 -13.09 -11.69
CA GLN A 118 -3.44 -13.78 -12.98
C GLN A 118 -4.69 -14.59 -13.30
#